data_AF-A0A3Q7S7S5-F1
#
_entry.id   AF-A0A3Q7S7S5-F1
#
_cell.length_a   1.000
_cell.length_b   1.000
_cell.length_c   1.000
_cell.angle_alpha   90.00
_cell.angle_beta   90.00
_cell.angle_gamma   90.00
#
_symmetry.space_group_name_H-M   'P 1'
#
loop_
_entity.id
_entity.type
_entity.pdbx_description
1 polymer ?
#
loop_
_entity_poly.entity_id
_entity_poly.type
_entity_poly.pdbx_seq_one_letter_code
_entity_poly.pdbx_strand_id
1 'polypeptide(L)'
;MYLLLLFLPFFRVAGSYEITGPNAVRGLVGGSLTVECRYAPTWKTYSKWWCRGPIWRKCNILVQTKGSEQKVKKNKVSIRDNQKNFTFSVTMEELMQTDTDTYWCGIERSGTDLGVKVKVTIDPGKRQREREREREK
;
A
#
# COMPACT_ATOMS: atom_id res chain seq x y z
N MET A 1 -4.84 -52.58 -22.14
CA MET A 1 -3.62 -52.08 -22.79
C MET A 1 -3.55 -50.57 -22.54
N TYR A 2 -2.72 -50.19 -21.56
CA TYR A 2 -2.22 -48.85 -21.16
C TYR A 2 -3.10 -47.59 -21.14
N LEU A 3 -3.34 -47.15 -19.89
CA LEU A 3 -3.35 -45.79 -19.35
C LEU A 3 -2.55 -44.75 -20.17
N LEU A 4 -3.14 -43.59 -20.44
CA LEU A 4 -2.43 -42.31 -20.49
C LEU A 4 -3.26 -41.27 -19.73
N LEU A 5 -2.94 -41.13 -18.45
CA LEU A 5 -3.29 -39.98 -17.64
C LEU A 5 -2.63 -38.76 -18.29
N LEU A 6 -3.41 -37.94 -18.99
CA LEU A 6 -3.02 -36.55 -19.20
C LEU A 6 -3.16 -35.87 -17.83
N PHE A 7 -2.12 -36.01 -17.00
CA PHE A 7 -1.80 -35.00 -16.00
C PHE A 7 -1.59 -33.71 -16.79
N LEU A 8 -2.69 -32.99 -17.07
CA LEU A 8 -2.59 -31.57 -17.32
C LEU A 8 -1.84 -31.06 -16.09
N PRO A 9 -0.62 -30.52 -16.24
CA PRO A 9 0.02 -29.87 -15.12
C PRO A 9 -1.04 -28.91 -14.61
N PHE A 10 -1.43 -29.09 -13.36
CA PHE A 10 -2.22 -28.12 -12.62
C PHE A 10 -1.28 -26.92 -12.57
N PHE A 11 -1.22 -26.18 -13.68
CA PHE A 11 -0.54 -24.92 -13.80
C PHE A 11 -1.25 -24.14 -12.73
N ARG A 12 -0.61 -24.06 -11.57
CA ARG A 12 -0.99 -23.11 -10.56
C ARG A 12 -0.74 -21.81 -11.27
N VAL A 13 -1.80 -21.26 -11.86
CA VAL A 13 -1.87 -19.87 -12.25
C VAL A 13 -1.80 -19.15 -10.93
N ALA A 14 -0.57 -19.00 -10.41
CA ALA A 14 -0.28 -17.98 -9.44
C ALA A 14 -0.61 -16.70 -10.20
N GLY A 15 -1.81 -16.16 -9.95
CA GLY A 15 -2.24 -14.92 -10.57
C GLY A 15 -1.13 -13.90 -10.33
N SER A 16 -0.44 -13.52 -11.40
CA SER A 16 0.61 -12.52 -11.32
C SER A 16 -0.08 -11.18 -11.16
N TYR A 17 -0.33 -10.78 -9.91
CA TYR A 17 -0.88 -9.47 -9.62
C TYR A 17 0.11 -8.41 -10.11
N GLU A 18 -0.34 -7.55 -11.04
CA GLU A 18 0.47 -6.49 -11.65
C GLU A 18 0.99 -5.47 -10.62
N ILE A 19 0.31 -5.39 -9.47
CA ILE A 19 0.71 -4.65 -8.27
C ILE A 19 0.33 -5.46 -7.02
N THR A 20 1.22 -5.52 -6.04
CA THR A 20 0.98 -6.18 -4.74
C THR A 20 1.45 -5.29 -3.60
N GLY A 21 0.89 -5.49 -2.41
CA GLY A 21 1.21 -4.75 -1.20
C GLY A 21 0.69 -5.50 0.02
N PRO A 22 0.99 -5.03 1.24
CA PRO A 22 0.45 -5.64 2.45
C PRO A 22 -1.07 -5.47 2.53
N ASN A 23 -1.79 -6.51 2.96
CA ASN A 23 -3.24 -6.42 3.19
C ASN A 23 -3.59 -5.39 4.27
N ALA A 24 -2.74 -5.29 5.29
CA ALA A 24 -2.90 -4.34 6.38
C ALA A 24 -1.54 -3.93 6.96
N VAL A 25 -1.48 -2.72 7.51
CA VAL A 25 -0.36 -2.20 8.29
C VAL A 25 -0.89 -1.51 9.55
N ARG A 26 -0.07 -1.52 10.61
CA ARG A 26 -0.40 -0.86 11.87
C ARG A 26 0.69 0.13 12.24
N GLY A 27 0.29 1.24 12.85
CA GLY A 27 1.19 2.21 13.45
C GLY A 27 0.67 2.68 14.79
N LEU A 28 1.50 3.40 15.54
CA LEU A 28 1.12 4.01 16.81
C LEU A 28 0.95 5.52 16.63
N VAL A 29 0.02 6.13 17.36
CA VAL A 29 -0.10 7.60 17.43
C VAL A 29 1.26 8.25 17.74
N GLY A 30 1.62 9.27 16.96
CA GLY A 30 2.90 10.00 17.00
C GLY A 30 4.08 9.27 16.32
N GLY A 31 3.89 8.01 15.90
CA GLY A 31 4.90 7.24 15.21
C GLY A 31 4.89 7.44 13.69
N SER A 32 5.53 6.52 12.99
CA SER A 32 5.51 6.42 11.53
C SER A 32 5.26 4.98 11.08
N LEU A 33 4.81 4.82 9.84
CA LEU A 33 4.73 3.52 9.17
C LEU A 33 5.20 3.65 7.73
N THR A 34 5.69 2.54 7.18
CA THR A 34 6.06 2.43 5.76
C THR A 34 5.29 1.28 5.12
N VAL A 35 4.73 1.55 3.94
CA VAL A 35 4.04 0.59 3.10
C VAL A 35 4.90 0.35 1.87
N GLU A 36 5.18 -0.91 1.56
CA GLU A 36 5.89 -1.30 0.34
C GLU A 36 4.90 -1.91 -0.66
N CYS A 37 4.88 -1.35 -1.87
CA CYS A 37 4.02 -1.79 -2.96
C CYS A 37 4.92 -2.29 -4.11
N ARG A 38 4.88 -3.58 -4.41
CA ARG A 38 5.62 -4.19 -5.52
C ARG A 38 4.80 -4.14 -6.80
N TYR A 39 5.45 -4.10 -7.94
CA TYR A 39 4.77 -4.04 -9.24
C TYR A 39 5.53 -4.79 -10.33
N ALA A 40 4.84 -5.17 -11.40
CA ALA A 40 5.47 -5.84 -12.55
C ALA A 40 6.38 -4.87 -13.34
N PRO A 41 7.52 -5.32 -13.90
CA PRO A 41 8.48 -4.46 -14.58
C PRO A 41 7.91 -3.54 -15.67
N THR A 42 6.83 -3.94 -16.33
CA THR A 42 6.09 -3.14 -17.33
C THR A 42 5.67 -1.77 -16.80
N TRP A 43 5.46 -1.63 -15.49
CA TRP A 43 5.01 -0.40 -14.83
C TRP A 43 6.14 0.49 -14.31
N LYS A 44 7.40 0.20 -14.68
CA LYS A 44 8.60 0.90 -14.18
C LYS A 44 8.51 2.41 -14.23
N THR A 45 8.17 2.98 -15.39
CA THR A 45 8.20 4.44 -15.63
C THR A 45 6.85 5.12 -15.40
N TYR A 46 5.84 4.40 -14.94
CA TYR A 46 4.51 4.96 -14.68
C TYR A 46 4.45 5.67 -13.32
N SER A 47 3.61 6.68 -13.20
CA SER A 47 3.39 7.37 -11.92
C SER A 47 2.84 6.41 -10.87
N LYS A 48 3.42 6.45 -9.67
CA LYS A 48 2.98 5.69 -8.50
C LYS A 48 2.27 6.64 -7.55
N TRP A 49 1.19 6.21 -6.92
CA TRP A 49 0.41 7.08 -6.02
C TRP A 49 -0.07 6.35 -4.77
N TRP A 50 -0.31 7.14 -3.73
CA TRP A 50 -0.91 6.71 -2.47
C TRP A 50 -2.24 7.42 -2.27
N CYS A 51 -3.32 6.63 -2.18
CA CYS A 51 -4.67 7.14 -2.15
C CYS A 51 -5.41 6.75 -0.88
N ARG A 52 -6.23 7.64 -0.32
CA ARG A 52 -7.00 7.41 0.91
C ARG A 52 -8.51 7.41 0.62
N GLY A 53 -9.21 6.40 1.11
CA GLY A 53 -10.66 6.31 1.09
C GLY A 53 -11.17 4.90 0.75
N PRO A 54 -12.39 4.54 1.18
CA PRO A 54 -12.92 3.19 1.02
C PRO A 54 -13.30 2.83 -0.42
N ILE A 55 -13.61 3.84 -1.25
CA ILE A 55 -14.06 3.66 -2.64
C ILE A 55 -12.91 4.00 -3.58
N TRP A 56 -12.35 3.00 -4.26
CA TRP A 56 -11.20 3.13 -5.17
C TRP A 56 -11.33 4.30 -6.16
N ARG A 57 -12.46 4.38 -6.88
CA ARG A 57 -12.72 5.42 -7.90
C ARG A 57 -12.85 6.84 -7.35
N LYS A 58 -13.01 7.00 -6.03
CA LYS A 58 -13.28 8.29 -5.36
C LYS A 58 -12.28 8.59 -4.24
N CYS A 59 -11.23 7.78 -4.11
CA CYS A 59 -10.24 7.99 -3.07
C CYS A 59 -9.48 9.30 -3.33
N ASN A 60 -8.97 9.92 -2.26
CA ASN A 60 -8.20 11.16 -2.33
C ASN A 60 -6.70 10.85 -2.51
N ILE A 61 -6.10 11.31 -3.60
CA ILE A 61 -4.66 11.16 -3.87
C ILE A 61 -3.87 12.01 -2.89
N LEU A 62 -3.14 11.37 -1.98
CA LEU A 62 -2.34 12.08 -0.98
C LEU A 62 -0.98 12.48 -1.53
N VAL A 63 -0.34 11.62 -2.32
CA VAL A 63 0.96 11.87 -2.94
C VAL A 63 1.14 10.99 -4.19
N GLN A 64 1.88 11.49 -5.18
CA GLN A 64 2.12 10.83 -6.45
C GLN A 64 3.53 11.14 -6.98
N THR A 65 4.20 10.16 -7.58
CA THR A 65 5.48 10.34 -8.30
C THR A 65 5.25 10.82 -9.72
N LYS A 66 6.31 11.26 -10.41
CA LYS A 66 6.25 11.66 -11.83
C LYS A 66 6.87 10.60 -12.74
N GLY A 67 6.67 9.31 -12.45
CA GLY A 67 7.29 8.21 -13.19
C GLY A 67 8.81 8.09 -13.00
N SER A 68 9.37 8.75 -11.99
CA SER A 68 10.80 8.77 -11.65
C SER A 68 11.06 8.32 -10.22
N GLU A 69 12.32 8.05 -9.90
CA GLU A 69 12.78 7.64 -8.55
C GLU A 69 12.94 8.81 -7.56
N GLN A 70 12.60 10.03 -7.98
CA GLN A 70 12.64 11.20 -7.11
C GLN A 70 11.60 11.05 -5.99
N LYS A 71 12.03 11.19 -4.73
CA LYS A 71 11.13 11.19 -3.59
C LYS A 71 10.21 12.41 -3.66
N VAL A 72 8.90 12.19 -3.54
CA VAL A 72 7.89 13.24 -3.46
C VAL A 72 7.30 13.23 -2.04
N LYS A 73 7.15 14.40 -1.42
CA LYS A 73 6.53 14.55 -0.09
C LYS A 73 5.43 15.60 -0.16
N LYS A 74 4.27 15.30 0.41
CA LYS A 74 3.16 16.24 0.62
C LYS A 74 2.64 16.05 2.03
N ASN A 75 2.64 17.12 2.83
CA ASN A 75 2.35 17.06 4.26
C ASN A 75 3.21 15.99 4.95
N LYS A 76 2.59 15.14 5.77
CA LYS A 76 3.22 14.03 6.50
C LYS A 76 3.36 12.72 5.70
N VAL A 77 3.10 12.74 4.39
CA VAL A 77 3.17 11.55 3.53
C VAL A 77 4.25 11.73 2.47
N SER A 78 5.11 10.74 2.32
CA SER A 78 6.10 10.70 1.25
C SER A 78 6.05 9.40 0.48
N ILE A 79 6.42 9.46 -0.81
CA ILE A 79 6.48 8.33 -1.72
C ILE A 79 7.80 8.36 -2.49
N ARG A 80 8.39 7.18 -2.69
CA ARG A 80 9.58 7.01 -3.52
C ARG A 80 9.46 5.71 -4.30
N ASP A 81 9.72 5.79 -5.60
CA ASP A 81 9.83 4.60 -6.44
C ASP A 81 11.28 4.08 -6.43
N ASN A 82 11.45 2.77 -6.30
CA ASN A 82 12.71 2.07 -6.53
C ASN A 82 12.51 1.19 -7.77
N GLN A 83 12.92 1.73 -8.91
CA GLN A 83 12.71 1.13 -10.21
C GLN A 83 13.64 -0.06 -10.50
N LYS A 84 14.71 -0.21 -9.70
CA LYS A 84 15.59 -1.39 -9.75
C LYS A 84 14.92 -2.61 -9.12
N ASN A 85 14.19 -2.41 -8.03
CA ASN A 85 13.53 -3.48 -7.28
C ASN A 85 12.02 -3.60 -7.58
N PHE A 86 11.52 -2.80 -8.52
CA PHE A 86 10.10 -2.71 -8.89
C PHE A 86 9.18 -2.58 -7.66
N THR A 87 9.58 -1.71 -6.73
CA THR A 87 8.89 -1.50 -5.47
C THR A 87 8.88 -0.01 -5.17
N PHE A 88 7.70 0.56 -4.91
CA PHE A 88 7.63 1.90 -4.35
C PHE A 88 7.22 1.84 -2.88
N SER A 89 7.81 2.74 -2.10
CA SER A 89 7.59 2.84 -0.67
C SER A 89 6.83 4.12 -0.36
N VAL A 90 5.83 4.02 0.51
CA VAL A 90 5.08 5.14 1.04
C VAL A 90 5.36 5.22 2.54
N THR A 91 5.78 6.37 3.03
CA THR A 91 5.98 6.60 4.47
C THR A 91 4.98 7.64 4.96
N MET A 92 4.24 7.30 6.01
CA MET A 92 3.36 8.20 6.74
C MET A 92 4.00 8.50 8.10
N GLU A 93 4.25 9.78 8.38
CA GLU A 93 4.86 10.29 9.61
C GLU A 93 3.79 10.90 10.52
N GLU A 94 4.12 11.15 11.79
CA GLU A 94 3.25 11.86 12.74
C GLU A 94 1.81 11.32 12.75
N LEU A 95 1.71 10.00 12.92
CA LEU A 95 0.45 9.28 12.80
C LEU A 95 -0.57 9.77 13.84
N MET A 96 -1.80 9.96 13.40
CA MET A 96 -2.94 10.32 14.24
C MET A 96 -3.96 9.20 14.17
N GLN A 97 -4.80 9.06 15.21
CA GLN A 97 -5.84 8.03 15.21
C GLN A 97 -6.80 8.19 14.02
N THR A 98 -7.02 9.43 13.58
CA THR A 98 -7.79 9.81 12.39
C THR A 98 -7.14 9.42 11.06
N ASP A 99 -5.92 8.89 11.04
CA ASP A 99 -5.33 8.27 9.84
C ASP A 99 -5.76 6.81 9.64
N THR A 100 -6.52 6.24 10.56
CA THR A 100 -7.10 4.91 10.38
C THR A 100 -8.11 4.94 9.24
N ASP A 101 -7.83 4.23 8.15
CA ASP A 101 -8.69 4.20 6.97
C ASP A 101 -8.33 3.04 6.03
N THR A 102 -9.06 2.96 4.91
CA THR A 102 -8.64 2.21 3.72
C THR A 102 -7.77 3.08 2.84
N TYR A 103 -6.65 2.53 2.41
CA TYR A 103 -5.73 3.17 1.48
C TYR A 103 -5.47 2.26 0.29
N TRP A 104 -4.80 2.82 -0.71
CA TRP A 104 -4.46 2.12 -1.93
C TRP A 104 -3.07 2.52 -2.42
N CYS A 105 -2.25 1.53 -2.71
CA CYS A 105 -1.14 1.70 -3.64
C CYS A 105 -1.75 1.79 -5.05
N GLY A 106 -1.34 2.77 -5.85
CA GLY A 106 -1.85 2.95 -7.21
C GLY A 106 -0.76 3.12 -8.26
N ILE A 107 -1.05 2.74 -9.50
CA ILE A 107 -0.26 3.03 -10.68
C ILE A 107 -1.17 3.69 -11.71
N GLU A 108 -0.83 4.92 -12.09
CA GLU A 108 -1.52 5.66 -13.13
C GLU A 108 -1.31 4.99 -14.48
N ARG A 109 -2.37 4.73 -15.25
CA ARG A 109 -2.26 4.26 -16.63
C ARG A 109 -3.44 4.73 -17.47
N SER A 110 -3.34 4.59 -18.79
CA SER A 110 -4.48 4.76 -19.67
C SER A 110 -5.63 3.81 -19.29
N GLY A 111 -6.83 4.36 -19.14
CA GLY A 111 -8.02 3.60 -18.74
C GLY A 111 -8.21 3.55 -17.22
N THR A 112 -8.41 2.36 -16.66
CA THR A 112 -8.59 2.19 -15.21
C THR A 112 -7.26 1.87 -14.56
N ASP A 113 -6.80 2.74 -13.66
CA ASP A 113 -5.58 2.55 -12.86
C ASP A 113 -5.53 1.20 -12.14
N LEU A 114 -4.31 0.71 -11.96
CA LEU A 114 -4.05 -0.45 -11.11
C LEU A 114 -3.98 -0.01 -9.67
N GLY A 115 -4.48 -0.85 -8.77
CA GLY A 115 -4.30 -0.61 -7.36
C GLY A 115 -4.47 -1.84 -6.51
N VAL A 116 -3.84 -1.80 -5.34
CA VAL A 116 -4.01 -2.81 -4.28
C VAL A 116 -4.40 -2.11 -3.00
N LYS A 117 -5.42 -2.66 -2.35
CA LYS A 117 -5.99 -2.13 -1.10
C LYS A 117 -5.04 -2.42 0.07
N VAL A 118 -4.88 -1.44 0.93
CA VAL A 118 -4.13 -1.55 2.19
C VAL A 118 -4.98 -1.01 3.32
N LYS A 119 -5.26 -1.83 4.34
CA LYS A 119 -5.90 -1.36 5.56
C LYS A 119 -4.87 -0.73 6.49
N VAL A 120 -5.06 0.54 6.85
CA VAL A 120 -4.18 1.22 7.81
C VAL A 120 -4.94 1.37 9.13
N THR A 121 -4.32 0.91 10.22
CA THR A 121 -4.86 1.04 11.58
C THR A 121 -3.86 1.74 12.48
N ILE A 122 -4.28 2.84 13.12
CA ILE A 122 -3.45 3.57 14.07
C ILE A 122 -3.93 3.29 15.48
N ASP A 123 -3.08 2.62 16.25
CA ASP A 123 -3.33 2.26 17.63
C ASP A 123 -2.91 3.39 18.59
N PRO A 124 -3.53 3.51 19.78
CA PRO A 124 -3.14 4.49 20.78
C PRO A 124 -1.67 4.34 21.21
N GLY A 125 -0.98 5.46 21.42
CA GLY A 125 0.38 5.49 21.94
C GLY A 125 0.45 5.08 23.43
N LYS A 126 1.64 4.67 23.92
CA LYS A 126 1.82 4.18 25.30
C LYS A 126 1.21 5.10 26.37
N ARG A 127 1.49 6.42 26.28
CA ARG A 127 0.98 7.42 27.23
C ARG A 127 -0.55 7.55 27.22
N GLN A 128 -1.20 7.33 26.09
CA GLN A 128 -2.65 7.39 25.99
C GLN A 128 -3.28 6.14 26.60
N ARG A 129 -2.70 4.96 26.36
CA ARG A 129 -3.14 3.70 26.97
C ARG A 129 -3.02 3.72 28.50
N GLU A 130 -1.96 4.31 29.03
CA GLU A 130 -1.75 4.48 30.48
C GLU A 130 -2.85 5.37 31.09
N ARG A 131 -3.13 6.52 30.48
CA ARG A 131 -4.22 7.43 30.92
C ARG A 131 -5.61 6.82 30.83
N GLU A 132 -5.89 6.02 29.80
CA GLU A 132 -7.17 5.33 29.65
C GLU A 132 -7.35 4.29 30.77
N ARG A 133 -6.30 3.51 31.08
CA ARG A 133 -6.31 2.54 32.20
C ARG A 133 -6.46 3.18 33.58
N GLU A 134 -5.96 4.40 33.77
CA GLU A 134 -6.15 5.15 35.02
C GLU A 134 -7.58 5.66 35.18
N ARG A 135 -8.30 5.93 34.09
CA ARG A 135 -9.72 6.38 34.12
C ARG A 135 -10.71 5.24 34.35
N GLU A 136 -10.30 4.00 34.11
CA GLU A 136 -11.11 2.79 34.33
C GLU A 136 -10.95 2.21 35.75
N LYS A 137 -10.13 2.85 36.59
CA LYS A 137 -9.99 2.54 38.02
C LYS A 137 -10.81 3.50 38.86
#